data_AF-A0A7C6U189-F1
#
_entry.id   AF-A0A7C6U189-F1
#
_cell.length_a   1.000
_cell.length_b   1.000
_cell.length_c   1.000
_cell.angle_alpha   90.00
_cell.angle_beta   90.00
_cell.angle_gamma   90.00
#
_symmetry.space_group_name_H-M   'P 1'
#
loop_
_entity.id
_entity.type
_entity.pdbx_description
1 polymer ?
#
loop_
_entity_poly.entity_id
_entity_poly.type
_entity_poly.pdbx_seq_one_letter_code
_entity_poly.pdbx_strand_id
1 'polypeptide(L)' 'SGARILVTLLHEMVRRNSRYGLAALCVGGGQGVAVVVER' A
#
# COMPACT_ATOMS: atom_id res chain seq x y z
N SER A 1 -9.11 -3.57 -6.38
CA SER A 1 -7.70 -4.01 -6.28
C SER A 1 -6.83 -3.13 -5.38
N GLY A 2 -6.80 -1.80 -5.56
CA GLY A 2 -5.97 -0.90 -4.75
C GLY A 2 -6.26 -0.92 -3.24
N ALA A 3 -7.53 -0.79 -2.83
CA ALA A 3 -7.91 -0.84 -1.42
C ALA A 3 -7.52 -2.16 -0.74
N ARG A 4 -7.69 -3.30 -1.43
CA ARG A 4 -7.26 -4.62 -0.92
C ARG A 4 -5.75 -4.64 -0.65
N ILE A 5 -4.92 -4.16 -1.59
CA ILE A 5 -3.46 -4.12 -1.43
C ILE A 5 -3.07 -3.23 -0.25
N LEU A 6 -3.71 -2.05 -0.11
CA LEU A 6 -3.47 -1.15 1.01
C LEU A 6 -3.86 -1.80 2.35
N VAL A 7 -5.02 -2.43 2.45
CA VAL A 7 -5.49 -3.09 3.68
C VAL A 7 -4.58 -4.26 4.04
N THR A 8 -4.14 -5.06 3.07
CA THR A 8 -3.16 -6.13 3.30
C THR A 8 -1.83 -5.57 3.81
N LEU A 9 -1.33 -4.49 3.21
CA LEU A 9 -0.13 -3.79 3.67
C LEU A 9 -0.27 -3.31 5.12
N LEU A 10 -1.39 -2.68 5.48
CA LEU A 10 -1.64 -2.18 6.84
C LEU A 10 -1.66 -3.32 7.88
N HIS A 11 -2.31 -4.44 7.58
CA HIS A 11 -2.30 -5.60 8.48
C HIS A 11 -0.89 -6.18 8.64
N GLU A 12 -0.10 -6.21 7.57
CA GLU A 12 1.28 -6.70 7.63
C GLU A 12 2.20 -5.74 8.39
N MET A 13 1.99 -4.43 8.24
CA MET A 13 2.70 -3.42 9.03
C MET A 13 2.40 -3.53 10.52
N VAL A 14 1.15 -3.84 10.89
CA VAL A 14 0.79 -4.15 12.30
C VAL A 14 1.53 -5.39 12.78
N ARG A 15 1.50 -6.48 12.01
CA ARG A 15 2.15 -7.76 12.37
C ARG A 15 3.66 -7.64 12.53
N ARG A 16 4.32 -6.82 11.70
CA ARG A 16 5.77 -6.62 11.71
C ARG A 16 6.25 -5.48 12.60
N ASN A 17 5.32 -4.80 13.26
CA ASN A 17 5.56 -3.53 13.94
C ASN A 17 6.30 -2.48 13.06
N SER A 18 5.97 -2.42 11.77
CA SER A 18 6.56 -1.45 10.84
C SER A 18 5.94 -0.07 11.03
N ARG A 19 6.79 0.96 10.98
CA ARG A 19 6.40 2.37 11.05
C ARG A 19 5.94 2.93 9.70
N TYR A 20 6.62 2.57 8.62
CA TYR A 20 6.32 3.08 7.27
C TYR A 20 6.02 1.94 6.28
N GLY A 21 5.14 2.21 5.33
CA GLY A 21 4.82 1.33 4.22
C GLY A 21 4.50 2.10 2.95
N LEU A 22 4.76 1.47 1.80
CA LEU A 22 4.49 2.01 0.47
C LEU A 22 3.64 1.02 -0.32
N ALA A 23 2.52 1.49 -0.86
CA ALA A 23 1.75 0.76 -1.85
C ALA A 23 1.86 1.49 -3.21
N ALA A 24 2.25 0.77 -4.26
CA ALA A 24 2.32 1.30 -5.62
C ALA A 24 1.60 0.35 -6.59
N LEU A 25 0.83 0.91 -7.53
CA LEU A 25 0.05 0.14 -8.52
C LEU A 25 0.17 0.73 -9.91
N CYS A 26 0.24 -0.14 -10.92
CA CYS A 26 -0.04 0.22 -12.30
C CYS A 26 -1.54 0.33 -12.52
N VAL A 27 -1.93 1.25 -13.41
CA VAL A 27 -3.32 1.50 -13.81
C VAL A 27 -3.37 1.52 -15.33
N GLY A 28 -4.44 0.94 -15.91
CA GLY A 28 -4.65 0.94 -17.35
C GLY A 28 -4.65 2.36 -17.93
N GLY A 29 -4.24 2.51 -19.19
CA GLY A 29 -4.06 3.83 -19.81
C GLY A 29 -2.73 4.51 -19.48
N GLY A 30 -1.72 3.74 -19.05
CA GLY A 30 -0.36 4.24 -18.82
C GLY A 30 -0.20 5.07 -17.55
N GLN A 31 -1.08 4.88 -16.56
CA GLN A 31 -1.06 5.62 -15.30
C GLN A 31 -0.49 4.78 -14.16
N GLY A 32 -0.08 5.46 -13.08
CA GLY A 32 0.39 4.83 -11.86
C GLY A 32 -0.06 5.61 -10.64
N VAL A 33 -0.20 4.91 -9.51
CA VAL A 33 -0.51 5.54 -8.21
C VAL A 33 0.41 4.96 -7.14
N ALA A 34 0.85 5.81 -6.22
CA ALA A 34 1.64 5.43 -5.07
C ALA A 34 1.14 6.14 -3.81
N VAL A 35 1.14 5.44 -2.68
CA VAL A 35 0.74 5.98 -1.37
C VAL A 35 1.74 5.49 -0.32
N VAL A 36 2.26 6.43 0.47
CA VAL A 36 3.02 6.15 1.69
C VAL A 36 2.09 6.26 2.88
N VAL A 37 2.19 5.31 3.81
CA VAL A 37 1.45 5.30 5.07
C VAL A 37 2.42 5.20 6.24
N GLU A 38 2.13 5.96 7.30
CA GLU A 38 2.77 5.84 8.60
C GLU A 38 1.77 5.19 9.57
N ARG A 39 2.27 4.35 10.48
CA ARG A 39 1.50 3.66 11.52
C ARG A 39 2.18 3.83 12.87
#